data_AF-U3TUB0-F1
#
_entry.id   AF-U3TUB0-F1
#
_cell.length_a   1.000
_cell.length_b   1.000
_cell.length_c   1.000
_cell.angle_alpha   90.00
_cell.angle_beta   90.00
_cell.angle_gamma   90.00
#
_symmetry.space_group_name_H-M   'P 1'
#
loop_
_entity.id
_entity.type
_entity.pdbx_description
1 polymer ?
#
loop_
_entity_poly.entity_id
_entity_poly.type
_entity_poly.pdbx_seq_one_letter_code
_entity_poly.pdbx_strand_id
1 'polypeptide(L)' 'MQGKSSITDCMIICTGTSNRHVSSIADHVMQESRAADLKPLGVDGKAAADWVVVDLGEVIVHVMQEESRQLYELEKL' A
#
# COMPACT_ATOMS: atom_id res chain seq x y z
N MET A 1 22.97 10.39 1.85
CA MET A 1 22.34 10.17 0.54
C MET A 1 20.93 10.75 0.60
N GLN A 2 20.75 11.98 0.14
CA GLN A 2 19.46 12.52 -0.28
C GLN A 2 19.16 11.90 -1.64
N GLY A 3 18.00 11.25 -1.84
CA GLY A 3 17.63 10.83 -3.20
C GLY A 3 16.71 9.63 -3.41
N LYS A 4 15.63 9.42 -2.65
CA LYS A 4 14.47 8.63 -3.13
C LYS A 4 13.17 9.28 -2.66
N SER A 5 12.49 9.96 -3.59
CA SER A 5 11.18 10.63 -3.51
C SER A 5 10.89 11.56 -2.33
N SER A 6 10.88 12.87 -2.62
CA SER A 6 10.47 13.97 -1.72
C SER A 6 8.94 14.07 -1.49
N ILE A 7 8.17 12.98 -1.67
CA ILE A 7 6.69 13.02 -1.69
C ILE A 7 6.05 12.23 -0.54
N THR A 8 6.79 11.37 0.16
CA THR A 8 6.22 10.53 1.23
C THR A 8 7.27 10.28 2.30
N ASP A 9 6.94 10.60 3.56
CA ASP A 9 7.86 10.45 4.69
C ASP A 9 7.87 9.04 5.28
N CYS A 10 6.84 8.22 4.99
CA CYS A 10 6.72 6.86 5.50
C CYS A 10 6.12 5.88 4.48
N MET A 11 6.77 4.73 4.31
CA MET A 11 6.25 3.61 3.52
C MET A 11 5.94 2.43 4.43
N ILE A 12 4.72 1.90 4.32
CA ILE A 12 4.28 0.68 5.01
C ILE A 12 4.11 -0.42 3.97
N ILE A 13 4.64 -1.62 4.24
CA ILE A 13 4.46 -2.81 3.39
C ILE A 13 3.73 -3.88 4.19
N CYS A 14 2.60 -4.35 3.66
CA CYS A 14 1.81 -5.46 4.18
C CYS A 14 1.73 -6.60 3.16
N THR A 15 1.91 -7.83 3.64
CA THR A 15 1.74 -9.03 2.82
C THR A 15 0.35 -9.63 3.04
N GLY A 16 -0.40 -9.86 1.96
CA GLY A 16 -1.63 -10.66 1.94
C GLY A 16 -1.39 -12.07 1.39
N THR A 17 -2.25 -13.01 1.76
CA THR A 17 -2.13 -14.44 1.39
C THR A 17 -2.98 -14.86 0.19
N SER A 18 -3.79 -13.95 -0.34
CA SER A 18 -4.62 -14.13 -1.55
C SER A 18 -5.11 -12.77 -2.04
N ASN A 19 -5.60 -12.68 -3.28
CA ASN A 19 -6.19 -11.44 -3.81
C ASN A 19 -7.34 -10.92 -2.93
N ARG A 20 -8.15 -11.83 -2.38
CA ARG A 20 -9.24 -11.45 -1.45
C ARG A 20 -8.68 -10.85 -0.16
N HIS A 21 -7.62 -11.44 0.39
CA HIS A 21 -7.00 -10.94 1.61
C HIS A 21 -6.37 -9.55 1.37
N VAL A 22 -5.62 -9.38 0.27
CA VAL A 22 -5.05 -8.08 -0.14
C VAL A 22 -6.14 -7.02 -0.30
N SER A 23 -7.22 -7.34 -1.03
CA SER A 23 -8.35 -6.43 -1.22
C SER A 23 -8.99 -6.04 0.12
N SER A 24 -9.20 -7.02 1.02
CA SER A 24 -9.78 -6.77 2.34
C SER A 24 -8.90 -5.91 3.25
N ILE A 25 -7.57 -6.09 3.21
CA ILE A 25 -6.63 -5.24 3.96
C ILE A 25 -6.69 -3.81 3.42
N ALA A 26 -6.65 -3.63 2.09
CA ALA A 26 -6.72 -2.30 1.49
C ALA A 26 -8.04 -1.58 1.82
N ASP A 27 -9.16 -2.30 1.78
CA ASP A 27 -10.47 -1.80 2.20
C ASP A 27 -10.48 -1.37 3.66
N HIS A 28 -9.91 -2.20 4.54
CA HIS A 28 -9.82 -1.89 5.95
C HIS A 28 -8.94 -0.66 6.20
N VAL A 29 -7.78 -0.56 5.57
CA VAL A 29 -6.89 0.61 5.66
C VAL A 29 -7.62 1.89 5.22
N MET A 30 -8.39 1.84 4.12
CA MET A 30 -9.20 2.98 3.68
C MET A 30 -10.30 3.36 4.67
N GLN A 31 -10.91 2.37 5.33
CA GLN A 31 -11.96 2.62 6.31
C GLN A 31 -11.39 3.25 7.58
N GLU A 32 -10.33 2.68 8.12
CA GLU A 32 -9.68 3.16 9.36
C GLU A 32 -9.02 4.52 9.16
N SER A 33 -8.39 4.76 8.00
CA SER A 33 -7.84 6.08 7.68
C SER A 33 -8.92 7.16 7.69
N ARG A 34 -10.07 6.90 7.06
CA ARG A 34 -11.22 7.82 7.10
C ARG A 34 -11.74 8.04 8.53
N ALA A 35 -11.75 7.01 9.37
CA ALA A 35 -12.16 7.12 10.76
C ALA A 35 -11.16 7.94 11.60
N ALA A 36 -9.89 7.96 11.20
CA ALA A 36 -8.83 8.77 11.78
C ALA A 36 -8.68 10.18 11.15
N ASP A 37 -9.69 10.65 10.39
CA ASP A 37 -9.67 11.91 9.63
C ASP A 37 -8.54 12.03 8.57
N LEU A 38 -7.90 10.91 8.22
CA LEU A 38 -6.93 10.81 7.12
C LEU A 38 -7.67 10.39 5.85
N LYS A 39 -7.84 11.32 4.92
CA LYS A 39 -8.50 11.02 3.65
C LYS A 39 -7.52 10.36 2.68
N PRO A 40 -7.80 9.15 2.17
CA PRO A 40 -7.01 8.57 1.10
C PRO A 40 -7.05 9.47 -0.13
N LEU A 41 -5.88 9.84 -0.65
CA LEU A 41 -5.72 10.63 -1.87
C LEU A 41 -6.00 9.78 -3.11
N GLY A 42 -5.66 8.50 -3.05
CA GLY A 42 -5.84 7.58 -4.16
C GLY A 42 -5.63 6.13 -3.74
N VAL A 43 -6.21 5.23 -4.55
CA VAL A 43 -6.02 3.78 -4.41
C VAL A 43 -5.81 3.21 -5.80
N ASP A 44 -4.72 2.49 -6.01
CA ASP A 44 -4.37 1.87 -7.28
C ASP A 44 -4.24 0.35 -7.13
N GLY A 45 -4.44 -0.40 -8.22
CA GLY A 45 -4.27 -1.86 -8.25
C GLY A 45 -5.39 -2.69 -7.61
N LYS A 46 -6.41 -2.03 -7.02
CA LYS A 46 -7.52 -2.70 -6.30
C LYS A 46 -8.31 -3.72 -7.13
N ALA A 47 -8.39 -3.56 -8.45
CA ALA A 47 -9.13 -4.46 -9.33
C ALA A 47 -8.45 -5.83 -9.48
N ALA A 48 -7.12 -5.87 -9.59
CA ALA A 48 -6.35 -7.10 -9.66
C ALA A 48 -6.10 -7.67 -8.26
N ALA A 49 -5.89 -6.78 -7.27
CA ALA A 49 -5.65 -7.10 -5.87
C ALA A 49 -4.47 -8.07 -5.62
N ASP A 50 -3.55 -8.17 -6.56
CA ASP A 50 -2.23 -8.78 -6.40
C ASP A 50 -1.24 -7.80 -5.74
N TRP A 51 -1.38 -6.51 -6.06
CA TRP A 51 -0.70 -5.39 -5.43
C TRP A 51 -1.61 -4.16 -5.43
N VAL A 52 -1.93 -3.67 -4.25
CA VAL A 52 -2.71 -2.46 -4.02
C VAL A 52 -1.84 -1.41 -3.34
N VAL A 53 -1.92 -0.18 -3.83
CA VAL A 53 -1.25 0.97 -3.21
C VAL A 53 -2.33 1.92 -2.70
N VAL A 54 -2.26 2.25 -1.42
CA VAL A 54 -3.13 3.25 -0.78
C VAL A 54 -2.29 4.48 -0.45
N ASP A 55 -2.62 5.59 -1.07
CA ASP A 55 -1.97 6.88 -0.86
C ASP A 55 -2.75 7.67 0.21
N LEU A 56 -2.07 7.97 1.32
CA LEU A 56 -2.59 8.78 2.43
C LEU A 56 -1.88 10.16 2.53
N GLY A 57 -1.16 10.56 1.48
CA GLY A 57 -0.34 11.77 1.44
C GLY A 57 1.06 11.53 1.99
N GLU A 58 1.23 11.72 3.30
CA GLU A 58 2.53 11.56 3.96
C GLU A 58 2.94 10.09 4.16
N VAL A 59 1.97 9.18 4.05
CA VAL A 59 2.15 7.73 4.20
C VAL A 59 1.63 7.01 2.96
N ILE A 60 2.43 6.13 2.38
CA ILE A 60 1.99 5.20 1.33
C ILE A 60 1.98 3.77 1.88
N VAL A 61 0.83 3.11 1.78
CA VAL A 61 0.65 1.72 2.21
C VAL A 61 0.61 0.82 0.98
N HIS A 62 1.57 -0.10 0.90
CA HIS A 62 1.64 -1.12 -0.12
C HIS A 62 1.10 -2.43 0.44
N VAL A 63 0.02 -2.94 -0.12
CA VAL A 63 -0.57 -4.23 0.25
C VAL A 63 -0.43 -5.18 -0.93
N MET A 64 0.34 -6.24 -0.80
CA MET A 64 0.65 -7.12 -1.92
C MET A 64 0.75 -8.58 -1.50
N GLN A 65 0.70 -9.49 -2.46
CA GLN A 65 1.02 -10.90 -2.20
C GLN A 65 2.52 -11.12 -2.03
N GLU A 66 2.88 -12.18 -1.32
CA GLU A 66 4.28 -12.56 -1.09
C GLU A 66 5.05 -12.73 -2.40
N GLU A 67 4.41 -13.34 -3.41
CA GLU A 67 4.97 -13.52 -4.75
C GLU A 67 5.27 -12.18 -5.43
N SER A 68 4.33 -11.22 -5.36
CA SER A 68 4.52 -9.86 -5.89
C SER A 68 5.65 -9.13 -5.15
N ARG A 69 5.73 -9.27 -3.83
CA ARG A 69 6.80 -8.69 -3.01
C ARG A 69 8.18 -9.20 -3.42
N GLN A 70 8.28 -10.51 -3.67
CA GLN A 70 9.52 -11.15 -4.12
C GLN A 70 9.88 -10.78 -5.55
N LEU A 71 8.90 -10.66 -6.45
CA LEU A 71 9.11 -10.30 -7.86
C LEU A 71 9.60 -8.86 -8.04
N TYR A 72 9.03 -7.92 -7.27
CA TYR A 72 9.33 -6.49 -7.40
C TYR A 72 10.44 -5.99 -6.47
N GLU A 73 10.97 -6.83 -5.57
CA GLU A 73 12.10 -6.57 -4.66
C GLU A 73 12.09 -5.16 -4.03
N LEU A 74 10.93 -4.69 -3.56
CA LEU A 74 10.74 -3.31 -3.06
C LEU A 74 11.66 -2.94 -1.89
N GLU A 75 12.22 -3.93 -1.19
CA GLU A 75 13.17 -3.74 -0.08
C GLU A 75 14.59 -3.39 -0.55
N LYS A 76 14.92 -3.56 -1.83
CA LYS A 76 16.20 -3.15 -2.41
C LYS A 76 16.19 -1.73 -2.97
N LEU A 77 15.03 -1.06 -2.96
CA LEU A 77 14.92 0.35 -3.32
C LEU A 77 15.23 1.22 -2.10
#